data_AF-A0A951GCU6-F1
#
_entry.id   AF-A0A951GCU6-F1
#
_cell.length_a   1.000
_cell.length_b   1.000
_cell.length_c   1.000
_cell.angle_alpha   90.00
_cell.angle_beta   90.00
_cell.angle_gamma   90.00
#
_symmetry.space_group_name_H-M   'P 1'
#
loop_
_entity.id
_entity.type
_entity.pdbx_description
1 polymer ?
#
loop_
_entity_poly.entity_id
_entity_poly.type
_entity_poly.pdbx_seq_one_letter_code
_entity_poly.pdbx_strand_id
1 'polypeptide(L)'
;MPVDPQIQALLDKGTGVPATHTLPVDVARAQYEARISLMAPAAEIADVVEQTIDGPGGPLRIRIYTPYGAGPFPLHVFFHGSGFVLCSLDTHDGMCRNLCAGVECVVASVDYRLAPEHKFP
;
A
#
# COMPACT_ATOMS: atom_id res chain seq x y z
N MET A 1 -25.41 17.28 1.28
CA MET A 1 -24.20 18.05 0.91
C MET A 1 -23.69 17.49 -0.40
N PRO A 2 -23.34 18.32 -1.40
CA PRO A 2 -22.75 17.82 -2.64
C PRO A 2 -21.39 17.17 -2.35
N VAL A 3 -21.07 16.12 -3.10
CA VAL A 3 -19.76 15.46 -3.07
C VAL A 3 -18.77 16.35 -3.86
N ASP A 4 -17.49 16.35 -3.48
CA ASP A 4 -16.44 17.06 -4.22
C ASP A 4 -16.40 16.60 -5.69
N PRO A 5 -16.26 17.50 -6.68
CA PRO A 5 -16.26 17.14 -8.10
C PRO A 5 -15.20 16.08 -8.49
N GLN A 6 -14.02 16.09 -7.87
CA GLN A 6 -12.98 15.10 -8.15
C GLN A 6 -13.39 13.72 -7.64
N ILE A 7 -14.04 13.67 -6.49
CA ILE A 7 -14.58 12.43 -5.92
C ILE A 7 -15.78 11.95 -6.74
N GLN A 8 -16.65 12.84 -7.19
CA GLN A 8 -17.76 12.48 -8.08
C GLN A 8 -17.27 11.83 -9.37
N ALA A 9 -16.24 12.40 -10.00
CA ALA A 9 -15.64 11.82 -11.21
C ALA A 9 -15.04 10.41 -10.97
N LEU A 10 -14.53 10.13 -9.77
CA LEU A 10 -14.06 8.80 -9.40
C LEU A 10 -15.23 7.82 -9.18
N LEU A 11 -16.31 8.27 -8.54
CA LEU A 11 -17.52 7.47 -8.34
C LEU A 11 -18.15 7.07 -9.67
N ASP A 12 -18.22 8.00 -10.63
CA ASP A 12 -18.76 7.76 -11.96
C ASP A 12 -17.96 6.67 -12.70
N LYS A 13 -16.62 6.66 -12.57
CA LYS A 13 -15.75 5.60 -13.10
C LYS A 13 -15.92 4.25 -12.42
N GLY A 14 -16.39 4.25 -11.17
CA GLY A 14 -16.66 3.03 -10.40
C GLY A 14 -18.02 2.40 -10.69
N THR A 15 -18.86 3.03 -11.53
CA THR A 15 -20.17 2.50 -11.87
C THR A 15 -20.06 1.14 -12.58
N GLY A 16 -20.91 0.19 -12.19
CA GLY A 16 -20.89 -1.17 -12.74
C GLY A 16 -19.76 -2.07 -12.22
N VAL A 17 -18.85 -1.56 -11.39
CA VAL A 17 -17.84 -2.38 -10.73
C VAL A 17 -18.49 -3.17 -9.59
N PRO A 18 -18.37 -4.51 -9.55
CA PRO A 18 -18.92 -5.31 -8.46
C PRO A 18 -18.37 -4.88 -7.09
N ALA A 19 -19.21 -4.98 -6.06
CA ALA A 19 -18.79 -4.68 -4.71
C ALA A 19 -17.73 -5.72 -4.26
N THR A 20 -16.65 -5.27 -3.63
CA THR A 20 -15.51 -6.13 -3.30
C THR A 20 -15.88 -7.36 -2.48
N HIS A 21 -16.86 -7.24 -1.57
CA HIS A 21 -17.30 -8.35 -0.72
C HIS A 21 -18.10 -9.45 -1.46
N THR A 22 -18.51 -9.21 -2.71
CA THR A 22 -19.21 -10.22 -3.53
C THR A 22 -18.25 -11.01 -4.43
N LEU A 23 -16.96 -10.69 -4.40
CA LEU A 23 -15.94 -11.30 -5.25
C LEU A 23 -15.21 -12.41 -4.50
N PRO A 24 -14.74 -13.46 -5.21
CA PRO A 24 -13.67 -14.33 -4.71
C PRO A 24 -12.44 -13.52 -4.29
N VAL A 25 -11.72 -13.98 -3.25
CA VAL A 25 -10.64 -13.21 -2.61
C VAL A 25 -9.49 -12.93 -3.58
N ASP A 26 -9.10 -13.91 -4.38
CA ASP A 26 -8.07 -13.79 -5.41
C ASP A 26 -8.45 -12.74 -6.46
N VAL A 27 -9.71 -12.74 -6.91
CA VAL A 27 -10.23 -11.74 -7.85
C VAL A 27 -10.25 -10.34 -7.21
N ALA A 28 -10.67 -10.24 -5.96
CA ALA A 28 -10.68 -8.98 -5.22
C ALA A 28 -9.27 -8.39 -5.06
N ARG A 29 -8.27 -9.23 -4.76
CA ARG A 29 -6.85 -8.82 -4.66
C ARG A 29 -6.32 -8.32 -6.01
N ALA A 30 -6.49 -9.10 -7.07
CA ALA A 30 -6.05 -8.72 -8.41
C ALA A 30 -6.72 -7.42 -8.90
N GLN A 31 -8.01 -7.24 -8.59
CA GLN A 31 -8.71 -6.01 -8.93
C GLN A 31 -8.15 -4.79 -8.17
N TYR A 32 -7.74 -4.94 -6.92
CA TYR A 32 -7.09 -3.87 -6.16
C TYR A 32 -5.71 -3.54 -6.71
N GLU A 33 -4.91 -4.53 -7.08
CA GLU A 33 -3.60 -4.32 -7.71
C GLU A 33 -3.72 -3.55 -9.04
N ALA A 34 -4.74 -3.86 -9.85
CA ALA A 34 -4.98 -3.14 -11.10
C ALA A 34 -5.25 -1.62 -10.89
N ARG A 35 -5.72 -1.21 -9.70
CA ARG A 35 -5.97 0.20 -9.37
C ARG A 35 -4.69 1.02 -9.17
N ILE A 36 -3.52 0.38 -9.03
CA ILE A 36 -2.22 1.09 -8.94
C ILE A 36 -2.04 2.03 -10.13
N SER A 37 -2.49 1.62 -11.32
CA SER A 37 -2.43 2.43 -12.55
C SER A 37 -3.23 3.75 -12.49
N LEU A 38 -4.14 3.88 -11.52
CA LEU A 38 -4.96 5.07 -11.31
C LEU A 38 -4.32 6.04 -10.29
N MET A 39 -3.25 5.62 -9.61
CA MET A 39 -2.62 6.42 -8.57
C MET A 39 -1.73 7.51 -9.16
N ALA A 40 -1.50 8.57 -8.38
CA ALA A 40 -0.55 9.61 -8.74
C ALA A 40 0.85 9.02 -8.91
N PRO A 41 1.70 9.60 -9.78
CA PRO A 41 3.09 9.21 -9.90
C PRO A 41 3.78 9.19 -8.54
N ALA A 42 4.64 8.19 -8.35
CA ALA A 42 5.44 8.09 -7.15
C ALA A 42 6.56 9.13 -7.14
N ALA A 43 6.87 9.67 -5.97
CA ALA A 43 8.02 10.54 -5.80
C ALA A 43 9.34 9.79 -6.05
N GLU A 44 10.29 10.50 -6.65
CA GLU A 44 11.68 10.08 -6.72
C GLU A 44 12.30 10.16 -5.32
N ILE A 45 13.05 9.13 -4.95
CA ILE A 45 13.72 8.99 -3.64
C ILE A 45 15.09 8.35 -3.83
N ALA A 46 15.93 8.37 -2.80
CA ALA A 46 17.31 7.94 -2.90
C ALA A 46 17.45 6.42 -3.11
N ASP A 47 16.66 5.63 -2.39
CA ASP A 47 16.79 4.17 -2.43
C ASP A 47 15.50 3.45 -2.05
N VAL A 48 15.32 2.24 -2.61
CA VAL A 48 14.28 1.29 -2.23
C VAL A 48 14.86 -0.11 -2.16
N VAL A 49 14.81 -0.70 -0.97
CA VAL A 49 15.35 -2.03 -0.71
C VAL A 49 14.28 -2.92 -0.13
N GLU A 50 14.12 -4.11 -0.70
CA GLU A 50 13.34 -5.18 -0.08
C GLU A 50 14.22 -6.08 0.77
N GLN A 51 13.70 -6.45 1.94
CA GLN A 51 14.34 -7.38 2.85
C GLN A 51 13.31 -8.35 3.40
N THR A 52 13.81 -9.51 3.85
CA THR A 52 13.01 -10.47 4.61
C THR A 52 13.58 -10.56 6.01
N ILE A 53 12.72 -10.46 7.00
CA ILE A 53 13.06 -10.57 8.43
C ILE A 53 12.34 -11.75 9.07
N ASP A 54 12.84 -12.21 10.21
CA ASP A 54 12.14 -13.22 10.99
C ASP A 54 10.88 -12.63 11.64
N GLY A 55 9.73 -13.22 11.35
CA GLY A 55 8.44 -12.85 11.92
C GLY A 55 7.80 -13.98 12.74
N PRO A 56 6.79 -13.67 13.56
CA PRO A 56 6.13 -14.66 14.44
C PRO A 56 5.39 -15.76 13.67
N GLY A 57 5.06 -15.53 12.40
CA GLY A 57 4.41 -16.49 11.51
C GLY A 57 5.32 -17.06 10.43
N GLY A 58 6.64 -16.92 10.59
CA GLY A 58 7.64 -17.23 9.56
C GLY A 58 8.22 -15.95 8.92
N PRO A 59 8.96 -16.10 7.80
CA PRO A 59 9.61 -14.98 7.12
C PRO A 59 8.61 -13.87 6.73
N LEU A 60 8.96 -12.63 7.04
CA LEU A 60 8.14 -11.43 6.80
C LEU A 60 8.89 -10.50 5.84
N ARG A 61 8.27 -10.15 4.71
CA ARG A 61 8.84 -9.19 3.76
C ARG A 61 8.59 -7.77 4.23
N ILE A 62 9.59 -6.92 4.07
CA ILE A 62 9.49 -5.47 4.25
C ILE A 62 10.13 -4.76 3.07
N ARG A 63 9.63 -3.57 2.74
CA ARG A 63 10.24 -2.67 1.76
C ARG A 63 10.61 -1.36 2.44
N ILE A 64 11.89 -1.00 2.36
CA ILE A 64 12.48 0.17 3.00
C ILE A 64 12.71 1.24 1.95
N TYR A 65 12.19 2.44 2.20
CA TYR A 65 12.29 3.61 1.35
C TYR A 65 13.15 4.66 2.04
N THR A 66 14.18 5.17 1.36
CA THR A 66 15.12 6.13 1.93
C THR A 66 15.04 7.47 1.17
N PRO A 67 14.85 8.61 1.86
CA PRO A 67 14.78 9.90 1.20
C PRO A 67 16.18 10.37 0.78
N TYR A 68 16.24 11.36 -0.11
CA TYR A 68 17.49 12.07 -0.38
C TYR A 68 17.97 12.85 0.85
N GLY A 69 19.28 13.07 0.94
CA GLY A 69 19.91 13.89 1.99
C GLY A 69 20.84 13.10 2.90
N ALA A 70 21.44 13.80 3.85
CA ALA A 70 22.27 13.20 4.89
C ALA A 70 21.45 13.05 6.17
N GLY A 71 21.36 11.82 6.67
CA GLY A 71 20.66 11.52 7.92
C GLY A 71 21.35 12.04 9.18
N PRO A 72 20.89 11.62 10.38
CA PRO A 72 19.91 10.55 10.61
C PRO A 72 18.48 10.99 10.28
N PHE A 73 17.68 10.06 9.75
CA PHE A 73 16.26 10.25 9.48
C PHE A 73 15.41 9.53 10.54
N PRO A 74 14.21 10.04 10.87
CA PRO A 74 13.23 9.27 11.62
C PRO A 74 12.74 8.06 10.80
N LEU A 75 12.28 7.02 11.51
CA LEU A 75 11.70 5.81 10.91
C LEU A 75 10.17 5.81 11.06
N HIS A 76 9.46 5.62 9.96
CA HIS A 76 8.02 5.37 9.91
C HIS A 76 7.77 3.92 9.48
N VAL A 77 7.19 3.11 10.37
CA VAL A 77 6.74 1.75 10.04
C VAL A 77 5.32 1.82 9.51
N PHE A 78 5.14 1.40 8.26
CA PHE A 78 3.87 1.50 7.54
C PHE A 78 3.21 0.13 7.36
N PHE A 79 1.91 0.06 7.63
CA PHE A 79 1.07 -1.11 7.40
C PHE A 79 -0.02 -0.72 6.41
N HIS A 80 -0.08 -1.39 5.25
CA HIS A 80 -1.10 -1.12 4.24
C HIS A 80 -2.51 -1.47 4.73
N GLY A 81 -3.55 -0.87 4.13
CA GLY A 81 -4.94 -1.36 4.25
C GLY A 81 -5.09 -2.74 3.60
N SER A 82 -6.25 -3.35 3.38
CA SER A 82 -7.64 -2.95 3.55
C SER A 82 -8.37 -4.17 4.14
N GLY A 83 -8.78 -4.05 5.40
CA GLY A 83 -9.48 -5.12 6.12
C GLY A 83 -8.68 -6.40 6.38
N PHE A 84 -7.34 -6.34 6.35
CA PHE A 84 -6.43 -7.49 6.51
C PHE A 84 -6.58 -8.59 5.44
N VAL A 85 -7.26 -8.30 4.32
CA VAL A 85 -7.54 -9.28 3.25
C VAL A 85 -6.89 -8.89 1.93
N LEU A 86 -6.76 -7.59 1.70
CA LEU A 86 -6.36 -7.01 0.42
C LEU A 86 -5.03 -6.27 0.55
N CYS A 87 -4.53 -5.83 -0.61
CA CYS A 87 -3.32 -5.02 -0.77
C CYS A 87 -2.03 -5.80 -0.50
N SER A 88 -0.92 -5.14 -0.82
CA SER A 88 0.45 -5.63 -0.76
C SER A 88 1.41 -4.43 -0.74
N LEU A 89 2.72 -4.71 -0.64
CA LEU A 89 3.76 -3.69 -0.81
C LEU A 89 3.56 -2.86 -2.09
N ASP A 90 3.20 -3.49 -3.20
CA ASP A 90 3.07 -2.82 -4.50
C ASP A 90 1.89 -1.86 -4.56
N THR A 91 0.77 -2.24 -3.96
CA THR A 91 -0.43 -1.38 -3.93
C THR A 91 -0.21 -0.04 -3.21
N HIS A 92 0.79 0.04 -2.33
CA HIS A 92 1.11 1.24 -1.55
C HIS A 92 2.51 1.79 -1.87
N ASP A 93 3.17 1.31 -2.92
CA ASP A 93 4.54 1.72 -3.24
C ASP A 93 4.65 3.23 -3.47
N GLY A 94 3.79 3.76 -4.35
CA GLY A 94 3.77 5.20 -4.63
C GLY A 94 3.42 6.05 -3.41
N MET A 95 2.52 5.57 -2.55
CA MET A 95 2.19 6.24 -1.30
C MET A 95 3.38 6.27 -0.34
N CYS A 96 4.10 5.15 -0.17
CA CYS A 96 5.28 5.08 0.69
C CYS A 96 6.42 5.96 0.18
N ARG A 97 6.64 6.02 -1.14
CA ARG A 97 7.59 6.96 -1.77
C ARG A 97 7.22 8.41 -1.51
N ASN A 98 5.94 8.76 -1.67
CA ASN A 98 5.44 10.11 -1.41
C ASN A 98 5.58 10.50 0.06
N LEU A 99 5.28 9.59 0.99
CA LEU A 99 5.49 9.80 2.43
C LEU A 99 6.97 9.96 2.77
N CYS A 100 7.83 9.10 2.22
CA CYS A 100 9.27 9.15 2.42
C CYS A 100 9.85 10.51 1.98
N ALA A 101 9.54 10.94 0.75
CA ALA A 101 10.01 12.21 0.21
C ALA A 101 9.39 13.43 0.92
N GLY A 102 8.08 13.40 1.18
CA GLY A 102 7.36 14.55 1.72
C GLY A 102 7.59 14.82 3.20
N VAL A 103 7.91 13.78 3.98
CA VAL A 103 8.15 13.87 5.44
C VAL A 103 9.65 13.80 5.76
N GLU A 104 10.50 13.51 4.77
CA GLU A 104 11.95 13.32 4.95
C GLU A 104 12.26 12.25 6.01
N CYS A 105 11.59 11.10 5.89
CA CYS A 105 11.74 9.95 6.79
C CYS A 105 12.04 8.67 6.02
N VAL A 106 12.72 7.73 6.67
CA VAL A 106 12.78 6.35 6.18
C VAL A 106 11.41 5.72 6.41
N VAL A 107 10.84 5.09 5.39
CA VAL A 107 9.59 4.33 5.51
C VAL A 107 9.92 2.84 5.43
N ALA A 108 9.46 2.04 6.39
CA ALA A 108 9.51 0.59 6.32
C ALA A 108 8.08 0.05 6.17
N SER A 109 7.70 -0.34 4.95
CA SER A 109 6.40 -0.93 4.63
C SER A 109 6.41 -2.43 4.89
N VAL A 110 5.38 -2.94 5.57
CA VAL A 110 5.30 -4.34 6.05
C VAL A 110 4.31 -5.15 5.21
N ASP A 111 4.77 -6.26 4.63
CA ASP A 111 3.97 -7.22 3.85
C ASP A 111 3.36 -8.28 4.80
N TYR A 112 2.43 -7.84 5.65
CA TYR A 112 1.87 -8.70 6.69
C TYR A 112 0.97 -9.79 6.12
N ARG A 113 0.82 -10.89 6.86
CA ARG A 113 -0.02 -12.05 6.47
C ARG A 113 -1.48 -11.65 6.32
N LEU A 114 -2.14 -12.12 5.28
CA LEU A 114 -3.53 -11.77 4.96
C LEU A 114 -4.52 -12.89 5.31
N ALA A 115 -5.72 -12.48 5.70
CA ALA A 115 -6.90 -13.31 5.74
C ALA A 115 -7.45 -13.53 4.31
N PRO A 116 -8.18 -14.64 4.07
CA PRO A 116 -8.66 -15.65 5.02
C PRO A 116 -7.63 -16.74 5.38
N GLU A 117 -6.49 -16.79 4.71
CA GLU A 117 -5.44 -17.80 4.90
C GLU A 117 -4.84 -17.73 6.30
N HIS A 118 -4.62 -16.51 6.79
CA HIS A 118 -4.16 -16.20 8.13
C HIS A 118 -5.22 -15.36 8.84
N LYS A 119 -6.09 -16.04 9.59
CA LYS A 119 -7.10 -15.37 10.42
C LYS A 119 -6.43 -14.66 11.59
N PHE A 120 -7.11 -13.63 12.10
CA PHE A 120 -6.69 -12.94 13.30
C PHE A 120 -6.35 -13.92 14.45
N PRO A 121 -5.22 -13.72 15.17
CA PRO A 121 -4.14 -12.74 14.91
C PRO A 121 -3.13 -13.17 13.82
#